data_AF-A0A660PTB8-F1
#
_entry.id   AF-A0A660PTB8-F1
#
_cell.length_a   1.000
_cell.length_b   1.000
_cell.length_c   1.000
_cell.angle_alpha   90.00
_cell.angle_beta   90.00
_cell.angle_gamma   90.00
#
_symmetry.space_group_name_H-M   'P 1'
#
loop_
_entity.id
_entity.type
_entity.pdbx_description
1 polymer ?
#
loop_
_entity_poly.entity_id
_entity_poly.type
_entity_poly.pdbx_seq_one_letter_code
_entity_poly.pdbx_strand_id
1 'polypeptide(L)'
;GIKVIDAMATVGKGQRMGIFAGSGVGKSVTLGMIARNSSADVNIIALVGERGREVKEFIERDLGPEGLKRSIVVAVSSDEPALLRIKGAMVATTIAEYFRDQGKDVLLLMDSVTRVAIAQREIGLATGEPPATKGYTPSVFAMLPKLLERAGSNQHGSVTGLYAVLVEADDFNEPISDAVRSILDGHVSLSRRLASLNQYPAVDCLDSISRLMKDVATPEEVEMAGKVREMVATYREAEDLINIGAYAKGSNPKIDRAIEKIDDINSLFGQGIDEKCDHDEVIERMREIISE
;
A
#
# COMPACT_ATOMS: atom_id res chain seq x y z
N GLY A 1 -7.33 5.58 -7.96
CA GLY A 1 -8.76 5.34 -7.68
C GLY A 1 -9.01 4.82 -6.27
N ILE A 2 -8.23 5.30 -5.30
CA ILE A 2 -8.48 5.13 -3.86
C ILE A 2 -8.29 6.52 -3.26
N LYS A 3 -9.37 7.17 -2.80
CA LYS A 3 -9.41 8.60 -2.46
C LYS A 3 -8.23 9.05 -1.60
N VAL A 4 -8.02 8.36 -0.48
CA VAL A 4 -6.92 8.67 0.45
C VAL A 4 -5.53 8.42 -0.13
N ILE A 5 -5.33 7.41 -0.98
CA ILE A 5 -4.02 7.16 -1.61
C ILE A 5 -3.77 8.20 -2.70
N ASP A 6 -4.74 8.47 -3.56
CA ASP A 6 -4.60 9.43 -4.66
C ASP A 6 -4.35 10.84 -4.13
N ALA A 7 -5.06 11.25 -3.06
CA ALA A 7 -4.92 12.57 -2.45
C ALA A 7 -3.67 12.73 -1.56
N MET A 8 -3.32 11.71 -0.77
CA MET A 8 -2.30 11.85 0.27
C MET A 8 -0.98 11.16 -0.07
N ALA A 9 -0.96 10.17 -0.95
CA ALA A 9 0.21 9.38 -1.29
C ALA A 9 0.23 9.03 -2.79
N THR A 10 0.01 10.05 -3.64
CA THR A 10 -0.18 9.90 -5.09
C THR A 10 0.91 9.03 -5.71
N VAL A 11 0.48 8.01 -6.46
CA VAL A 11 1.38 7.01 -7.05
C VAL A 11 1.61 7.29 -8.52
N GLY A 12 2.89 7.39 -8.91
CA GLY A 12 3.31 7.56 -10.29
C GLY A 12 3.41 6.25 -11.09
N LYS A 13 3.31 6.34 -12.42
CA LYS A 13 3.60 5.22 -13.31
C LYS A 13 5.06 4.79 -13.18
N GLY A 14 5.31 3.49 -12.99
CA GLY A 14 6.64 2.95 -12.77
C GLY A 14 7.14 3.05 -11.32
N GLN A 15 6.35 3.62 -10.41
CA GLN A 15 6.73 3.73 -9.00
C GLN A 15 6.65 2.38 -8.29
N ARG A 16 7.51 2.19 -7.28
CA ARG A 16 7.49 1.02 -6.40
C ARG A 16 7.04 1.45 -5.01
N MET A 17 5.86 1.00 -4.58
CA MET A 17 5.23 1.39 -3.32
C MET A 17 5.01 0.16 -2.43
N GLY A 18 5.26 0.30 -1.14
CA GLY A 18 4.93 -0.74 -0.16
C GLY A 18 3.51 -0.57 0.37
N ILE A 19 2.80 -1.67 0.62
CA ILE A 19 1.52 -1.67 1.35
C ILE A 19 1.76 -2.41 2.67
N PHE A 20 1.97 -1.65 3.74
CA PHE A 20 2.31 -2.18 5.04
C PHE A 20 1.02 -2.40 5.82
N ALA A 21 0.75 -3.65 6.21
CA ALA A 21 -0.51 -3.99 6.83
C ALA A 21 -0.36 -5.11 7.86
N GLY A 22 -1.02 -4.93 9.00
CA GLY A 22 -1.25 -6.02 9.94
C GLY A 22 -2.35 -6.99 9.48
N SER A 23 -2.56 -8.05 10.25
CA SER A 23 -3.71 -8.92 10.04
C SER A 23 -5.03 -8.19 10.37
N GLY A 24 -6.06 -8.41 9.55
CA GLY A 24 -7.42 -7.93 9.82
C GLY A 24 -7.71 -6.45 9.54
N VAL A 25 -6.76 -5.70 8.99
CA VAL A 25 -6.92 -4.24 8.70
C VAL A 25 -7.47 -3.95 7.29
N GLY A 26 -7.90 -4.97 6.55
CA GLY A 26 -8.47 -4.81 5.21
C GLY A 26 -7.49 -4.84 4.04
N LYS A 27 -6.25 -5.36 4.22
CA LYS A 27 -5.22 -5.47 3.16
C LYS A 27 -5.76 -6.03 1.84
N SER A 28 -6.35 -7.23 1.85
CA SER A 28 -6.80 -7.92 0.65
C SER A 28 -7.91 -7.16 -0.08
N VAL A 29 -8.83 -6.56 0.67
CA VAL A 29 -9.90 -5.71 0.14
C VAL A 29 -9.30 -4.48 -0.55
N THR A 30 -8.36 -3.78 0.11
CA THR A 30 -7.68 -2.61 -0.47
C THR A 30 -6.91 -2.97 -1.74
N LEU A 31 -6.17 -4.09 -1.75
CA LEU A 31 -5.47 -4.57 -2.95
C LEU A 31 -6.45 -4.88 -4.09
N GLY A 32 -7.58 -5.51 -3.78
CA GLY A 32 -8.66 -5.76 -4.75
C GLY A 32 -9.24 -4.46 -5.30
N MET A 33 -9.53 -3.47 -4.44
CA MET A 33 -10.02 -2.16 -4.87
C MET A 33 -9.03 -1.46 -5.81
N ILE A 34 -7.73 -1.47 -5.48
CA ILE A 34 -6.69 -0.94 -6.35
C ILE A 34 -6.68 -1.69 -7.70
N ALA A 35 -6.72 -3.02 -7.67
CA ALA A 35 -6.74 -3.85 -8.87
C ALA A 35 -7.98 -3.60 -9.75
N ARG A 36 -9.13 -3.21 -9.18
CA ARG A 36 -10.36 -2.88 -9.92
C ARG A 36 -10.45 -1.43 -10.39
N ASN A 37 -9.82 -0.49 -9.68
CA ASN A 37 -9.91 0.94 -9.95
C ASN A 37 -8.66 1.55 -10.59
N SER A 38 -7.58 0.77 -10.75
CA SER A 38 -6.38 1.18 -11.49
C SER A 38 -6.68 1.44 -12.97
N SER A 39 -5.96 2.40 -13.57
CA SER A 39 -5.98 2.72 -15.00
C SER A 39 -4.94 1.92 -15.81
N ALA A 40 -4.24 0.97 -15.20
CA ALA A 40 -3.29 0.09 -15.89
C ALA A 40 -3.95 -0.74 -17.00
N ASP A 41 -3.20 -0.99 -18.06
CA ASP A 41 -3.63 -1.84 -19.19
C ASP A 41 -3.80 -3.30 -18.75
N VAL A 42 -2.93 -3.77 -17.85
CA VAL A 42 -2.94 -5.13 -17.33
C VAL A 42 -2.46 -5.16 -15.88
N ASN A 43 -3.13 -5.99 -15.08
CA ASN A 43 -2.73 -6.28 -13.72
C ASN A 43 -2.01 -7.62 -13.66
N ILE A 44 -0.88 -7.67 -12.98
CA ILE A 44 -0.19 -8.91 -12.64
C ILE A 44 -0.23 -9.05 -11.11
N ILE A 45 -0.82 -10.14 -10.62
CA ILE A 45 -1.04 -10.35 -9.18
C ILE A 45 -0.28 -11.60 -8.75
N ALA A 46 0.71 -11.43 -7.88
CA ALA A 46 1.45 -12.52 -7.25
C ALA A 46 0.88 -12.78 -5.85
N LEU A 47 0.31 -13.97 -5.64
CA LEU A 47 -0.17 -14.43 -4.33
C LEU A 47 0.77 -15.53 -3.84
N VAL A 48 1.69 -15.18 -2.94
CA VAL A 48 2.81 -16.03 -2.54
C VAL A 48 2.72 -16.35 -1.05
N GLY A 49 2.64 -17.64 -0.74
CA GLY A 49 2.65 -18.13 0.64
C GLY A 49 1.37 -17.86 1.42
N GLU A 50 0.30 -17.46 0.74
CA GLU A 50 -1.04 -17.34 1.32
C GLU A 50 -1.75 -18.71 1.34
N ARG A 51 -2.75 -18.88 2.19
CA ARG A 51 -3.49 -20.15 2.23
C ARG A 51 -4.37 -20.29 0.99
N GLY A 52 -4.55 -21.50 0.47
CA GLY A 52 -5.35 -21.74 -0.74
C GLY A 52 -6.79 -21.18 -0.66
N ARG A 53 -7.41 -21.20 0.53
CA ARG A 53 -8.73 -20.56 0.74
C ARG A 53 -8.70 -19.04 0.62
N GLU A 54 -7.64 -18.40 1.11
CA GLU A 54 -7.45 -16.94 1.09
C GLU A 54 -7.17 -16.49 -0.35
N VAL A 55 -6.40 -17.28 -1.12
CA VAL A 55 -6.20 -17.11 -2.56
C VAL A 55 -7.53 -17.16 -3.31
N LYS A 56 -8.35 -18.19 -3.05
CA LYS A 56 -9.66 -18.35 -3.68
C LYS A 56 -10.59 -17.17 -3.34
N GLU A 57 -10.67 -16.80 -2.08
CA GLU A 57 -11.47 -15.67 -1.58
C GLU A 57 -11.04 -14.35 -2.24
N PHE A 58 -9.73 -14.11 -2.37
CA PHE A 58 -9.23 -12.94 -3.07
C PHE A 58 -9.67 -12.93 -4.54
N ILE A 59 -9.54 -14.03 -5.27
CA ILE A 59 -9.89 -14.09 -6.70
C ILE A 59 -11.41 -13.93 -6.90
N GLU A 60 -12.21 -14.66 -6.14
CA GLU A 60 -13.67 -14.74 -6.36
C GLU A 60 -14.42 -13.53 -5.78
N ARG A 61 -14.00 -13.04 -4.61
CA ARG A 61 -14.69 -11.95 -3.90
C ARG A 61 -13.99 -10.61 -4.06
N ASP A 62 -12.72 -10.54 -3.67
CA ASP A 62 -12.04 -9.26 -3.56
C ASP A 62 -11.58 -8.73 -4.92
N LEU A 63 -11.21 -9.57 -5.88
CA LEU A 63 -10.89 -9.15 -7.25
C LEU A 63 -12.15 -9.17 -8.13
N GLY A 64 -12.93 -10.24 -7.98
CA GLY A 64 -14.19 -10.46 -8.69
C GLY A 64 -13.99 -10.66 -10.21
N PRO A 65 -15.08 -10.97 -10.94
CA PRO A 65 -15.01 -11.24 -12.37
C PRO A 65 -14.47 -10.07 -13.19
N GLU A 66 -14.85 -8.83 -12.85
CA GLU A 66 -14.42 -7.64 -13.59
C GLU A 66 -12.93 -7.32 -13.38
N GLY A 67 -12.43 -7.45 -12.14
CA GLY A 67 -10.99 -7.32 -11.87
C GLY A 67 -10.19 -8.43 -12.56
N LEU A 68 -10.71 -9.65 -12.55
CA LEU A 68 -10.03 -10.82 -13.12
C LEU A 68 -9.91 -10.74 -14.65
N LYS A 69 -10.88 -10.17 -15.38
CA LYS A 69 -10.83 -10.01 -16.85
C LYS A 69 -9.57 -9.30 -17.36
N ARG A 70 -8.97 -8.44 -16.54
CA ARG A 70 -7.76 -7.68 -16.85
C ARG A 70 -6.54 -8.10 -16.03
N SER A 71 -6.62 -9.22 -15.33
CA SER A 71 -5.58 -9.66 -14.41
C SER A 71 -5.02 -11.03 -14.79
N ILE A 72 -3.70 -11.17 -14.65
CA ILE A 72 -3.02 -12.47 -14.63
C ILE A 72 -2.61 -12.74 -13.19
N VAL A 73 -3.11 -13.85 -12.63
CA VAL A 73 -2.84 -14.24 -11.24
C VAL A 73 -1.83 -15.38 -11.21
N VAL A 74 -0.70 -15.16 -10.53
CA VAL A 74 0.30 -16.18 -10.22
C VAL A 74 0.18 -16.51 -8.75
N ALA A 75 -0.42 -17.66 -8.42
CA ALA A 75 -0.61 -18.09 -7.05
C ALA A 75 0.32 -19.28 -6.72
N VAL A 76 1.06 -19.16 -5.61
CA VAL A 76 1.83 -20.26 -5.03
C VAL A 76 1.51 -20.29 -3.54
N SER A 77 0.76 -21.30 -3.11
CA SER A 77 0.20 -21.37 -1.75
C SER A 77 1.26 -21.70 -0.69
N SER A 78 0.88 -21.55 0.58
CA SER A 78 1.75 -21.74 1.74
C SER A 78 2.29 -23.16 1.92
N ASP A 79 1.57 -24.16 1.39
CA ASP A 79 1.92 -25.59 1.44
C ASP A 79 2.91 -26.01 0.36
N GLU A 80 3.24 -25.11 -0.58
CA GLU A 80 4.22 -25.35 -1.62
C GLU A 80 5.67 -25.12 -1.12
N PRO A 81 6.65 -25.85 -1.68
CA PRO A 81 8.07 -25.66 -1.37
C PRO A 81 8.53 -24.20 -1.43
N ALA A 82 9.44 -23.81 -0.53
CA ALA A 82 9.99 -22.46 -0.47
C ALA A 82 10.54 -21.96 -1.82
N LEU A 83 11.18 -22.86 -2.58
CA LEU A 83 11.70 -22.54 -3.91
C LEU A 83 10.59 -22.14 -4.87
N LEU A 84 9.45 -22.84 -4.89
CA LEU A 84 8.32 -22.48 -5.75
C LEU A 84 7.73 -21.14 -5.35
N ARG A 85 7.63 -20.83 -4.05
CA ARG A 85 7.12 -19.53 -3.57
C ARG A 85 7.96 -18.37 -4.11
N ILE A 86 9.29 -18.48 -4.06
CA ILE A 86 10.20 -17.47 -4.62
C ILE A 86 10.06 -17.39 -6.15
N LYS A 87 9.96 -18.55 -6.83
CA LYS A 87 9.76 -18.58 -8.28
C LYS A 87 8.43 -17.97 -8.70
N GLY A 88 7.36 -18.15 -7.93
CA GLY A 88 6.08 -17.50 -8.17
C GLY A 88 6.20 -15.98 -8.24
N ALA A 89 6.88 -15.37 -7.27
CA ALA A 89 7.19 -13.94 -7.29
C ALA A 89 8.01 -13.53 -8.52
N MET A 90 9.08 -14.28 -8.83
CA MET A 90 9.93 -13.99 -9.99
C MET A 90 9.20 -14.12 -11.33
N VAL A 91 8.32 -15.13 -11.47
CA VAL A 91 7.51 -15.36 -12.67
C VAL A 91 6.52 -14.22 -12.85
N ALA A 92 5.81 -13.82 -11.80
CA ALA A 92 4.91 -12.66 -11.86
C ALA A 92 5.64 -11.39 -12.31
N THR A 93 6.80 -11.08 -11.71
CA THR A 93 7.62 -9.94 -12.15
C THR A 93 8.04 -10.06 -13.61
N THR A 94 8.40 -11.26 -14.07
CA THR A 94 8.81 -11.50 -15.48
C THR A 94 7.64 -11.28 -16.45
N ILE A 95 6.42 -11.71 -16.08
CA ILE A 95 5.22 -11.44 -16.88
C ILE A 95 4.95 -9.94 -16.95
N ALA A 96 5.12 -9.22 -15.83
CA ALA A 96 4.97 -7.76 -15.81
C ALA A 96 5.97 -7.06 -16.73
N GLU A 97 7.25 -7.46 -16.69
CA GLU A 97 8.29 -6.95 -17.59
C GLU A 97 7.95 -7.22 -19.06
N TYR A 98 7.44 -8.42 -19.38
CA TYR A 98 7.02 -8.75 -20.74
C TYR A 98 5.99 -7.74 -21.26
N PHE A 99 4.93 -7.45 -20.50
CA PHE A 99 3.91 -6.49 -20.94
C PHE A 99 4.44 -5.05 -21.00
N ARG A 100 5.30 -4.65 -20.06
CA ARG A 100 6.01 -3.35 -20.12
C ARG A 100 6.79 -3.22 -21.43
N ASP A 101 7.52 -4.25 -21.80
CA ASP A 101 8.34 -4.25 -23.01
C ASP A 101 7.49 -4.32 -24.30
N GLN A 102 6.21 -4.71 -24.19
CA GLN A 102 5.19 -4.55 -25.24
C GLN A 102 4.53 -3.15 -25.24
N GLY A 103 5.05 -2.22 -24.43
CA GLY A 103 4.56 -0.85 -24.33
C GLY A 103 3.29 -0.67 -23.50
N LYS A 104 3.04 -1.56 -22.55
CA LYS A 104 1.89 -1.49 -21.63
C LYS A 104 2.25 -0.83 -20.32
N ASP A 105 1.25 -0.16 -19.73
CA ASP A 105 1.29 0.25 -18.33
C ASP A 105 0.74 -0.88 -17.46
N VAL A 106 1.61 -1.45 -16.64
CA VAL A 106 1.35 -2.66 -15.86
C VAL A 106 1.28 -2.31 -14.38
N LEU A 107 0.25 -2.81 -13.70
CA LEU A 107 0.20 -2.84 -12.24
C LEU A 107 0.67 -4.22 -11.75
N LEU A 108 1.79 -4.28 -11.03
CA LEU A 108 2.25 -5.50 -10.36
C LEU A 108 1.87 -5.45 -8.87
N LEU A 109 0.95 -6.29 -8.44
CA LEU A 109 0.61 -6.50 -7.03
C LEU A 109 1.32 -7.73 -6.51
N MET A 110 2.07 -7.62 -5.41
CA MET A 110 2.76 -8.76 -4.79
C MET A 110 2.34 -8.91 -3.33
N ASP A 111 1.60 -9.98 -3.04
CA ASP A 111 1.15 -10.34 -1.71
C ASP A 111 1.73 -11.70 -1.28
N SER A 112 2.78 -11.76 -0.44
CA SER A 112 3.54 -10.62 0.10
C SER A 112 5.04 -10.82 -0.01
N VAL A 113 5.76 -9.69 -0.01
CA VAL A 113 7.23 -9.68 0.04
C VAL A 113 7.72 -10.34 1.33
N THR A 114 7.00 -10.20 2.45
CA THR A 114 7.31 -10.89 3.71
C THR A 114 7.31 -12.42 3.52
N ARG A 115 6.32 -12.98 2.80
CA ARG A 115 6.28 -14.43 2.53
C ARG A 115 7.40 -14.89 1.61
N VAL A 116 7.79 -14.07 0.63
CA VAL A 116 8.96 -14.34 -0.23
C VAL A 116 10.26 -14.32 0.58
N ALA A 117 10.42 -13.36 1.49
CA ALA A 117 11.58 -13.26 2.38
C ALA A 117 11.67 -14.45 3.34
N ILE A 118 10.55 -14.89 3.92
CA ILE A 118 10.48 -16.09 4.76
C ILE A 118 10.87 -17.34 3.96
N ALA A 119 10.41 -17.47 2.71
CA ALA A 119 10.80 -18.58 1.85
C ALA A 119 12.31 -18.55 1.54
N GLN A 120 12.89 -17.39 1.25
CA GLN A 120 14.34 -17.28 1.03
C GLN A 120 15.15 -17.59 2.30
N ARG A 121 14.65 -17.19 3.47
CA ARG A 121 15.25 -17.54 4.77
C ARG A 121 15.28 -19.06 4.98
N GLU A 122 14.18 -19.75 4.68
CA GLU A 122 14.08 -21.21 4.79
C GLU A 122 15.15 -21.92 3.94
N ILE A 123 15.32 -21.47 2.69
CA ILE A 123 16.38 -21.99 1.80
C ILE A 123 17.76 -21.69 2.35
N GLY A 124 18.02 -20.44 2.75
CA GLY A 124 19.32 -20.03 3.29
C GLY A 124 19.74 -20.90 4.48
N LEU A 125 18.83 -21.10 5.44
CA LEU A 125 19.07 -21.96 6.60
C LEU A 125 19.33 -23.41 6.19
N ALA A 126 18.56 -23.96 5.24
CA ALA A 126 18.77 -25.32 4.73
C ALA A 126 20.13 -25.48 4.03
N THR A 127 20.66 -24.42 3.43
CA THR A 127 22.00 -24.40 2.80
C THR A 127 23.14 -24.06 3.77
N GLY A 128 22.84 -23.86 5.06
CA GLY A 128 23.84 -23.58 6.10
C GLY A 128 24.21 -22.11 6.27
N GLU A 129 23.44 -21.17 5.73
CA GLU A 129 23.64 -19.74 6.01
C GLU A 129 23.29 -19.43 7.48
N PRO A 130 24.14 -18.69 8.21
CA PRO A 130 23.82 -18.31 9.57
C PRO A 130 22.68 -17.26 9.61
N PRO A 131 21.77 -17.33 10.59
CA PRO A 131 20.78 -16.28 10.81
C PRO A 131 21.46 -15.06 11.43
N ALA A 132 21.66 -14.01 10.63
CA ALA A 132 22.38 -12.80 11.05
C ALA A 132 21.41 -11.73 11.58
N THR A 133 20.68 -11.07 10.68
CA THR A 133 19.85 -9.90 11.02
C THR A 133 18.50 -10.34 11.60
N LYS A 134 18.38 -10.30 12.93
CA LYS A 134 17.17 -10.71 13.70
C LYS A 134 16.54 -12.01 13.19
N GLY A 135 17.36 -13.02 12.88
CA GLY A 135 16.88 -14.34 12.47
C GLY A 135 16.77 -14.58 10.96
N TYR A 136 16.93 -13.57 10.11
CA TYR A 136 16.98 -13.71 8.65
C TYR A 136 18.40 -13.98 8.15
N THR A 137 18.52 -14.76 7.07
CA THR A 137 19.79 -15.06 6.42
C THR A 137 20.23 -13.90 5.51
N PRO A 138 21.55 -13.69 5.30
CA PRO A 138 22.04 -12.64 4.41
C PRO A 138 21.47 -12.70 2.99
N SER A 139 21.22 -13.89 2.45
CA SER A 139 20.64 -14.07 1.12
C SER A 139 19.25 -13.43 0.94
N VAL A 140 18.49 -13.25 2.02
CA VAL A 140 17.19 -12.54 1.98
C VAL A 140 17.39 -11.08 1.55
N PHE A 141 18.31 -10.38 2.23
CA PHE A 141 18.58 -8.97 1.95
C PHE A 141 19.30 -8.76 0.62
N ALA A 142 20.03 -9.76 0.13
CA ALA A 142 20.60 -9.74 -1.22
C ALA A 142 19.55 -10.01 -2.33
N MET A 143 18.46 -10.70 -2.01
CA MET A 143 17.38 -11.04 -2.95
C MET A 143 16.36 -9.91 -3.10
N LEU A 144 16.02 -9.23 -2.00
CA LEU A 144 14.99 -8.18 -2.00
C LEU A 144 15.24 -7.08 -3.05
N PRO A 145 16.40 -6.41 -3.12
CA PRO A 145 16.64 -5.39 -4.15
C PRO A 145 16.52 -5.95 -5.56
N LYS A 146 17.10 -7.14 -5.82
CA LYS A 146 17.05 -7.80 -7.13
C LYS A 146 15.64 -8.12 -7.61
N LEU A 147 14.69 -8.33 -6.68
CA LEU A 147 13.30 -8.56 -7.02
C LEU A 147 12.53 -7.26 -7.20
N LEU A 148 12.68 -6.32 -6.27
CA LEU A 148 11.89 -5.09 -6.21
C LEU A 148 12.30 -4.05 -7.26
N GLU A 149 13.60 -3.96 -7.57
CA GLU A 149 14.13 -2.99 -8.54
C GLU A 149 13.82 -3.34 -10.00
N ARG A 150 13.25 -4.51 -10.26
CA ARG A 150 12.81 -4.92 -11.61
C ARG A 150 11.57 -4.16 -12.09
N ALA A 151 10.74 -3.68 -11.16
CA ALA A 151 9.65 -2.77 -11.47
C ALA A 151 10.19 -1.36 -11.74
N GLY A 152 9.53 -0.63 -12.64
CA GLY A 152 10.02 0.63 -13.18
C GLY A 152 9.48 0.93 -14.57
N SER A 153 9.70 2.16 -15.03
CA SER A 153 9.41 2.58 -16.40
C SER A 153 10.59 2.31 -17.35
N ASN A 154 10.27 2.11 -18.62
CA ASN A 154 11.25 2.12 -19.72
C ASN A 154 10.75 3.08 -20.82
N GLN A 155 11.36 3.04 -22.01
CA GLN A 155 10.97 3.92 -23.13
C GLN A 155 9.60 3.59 -23.74
N HIS A 156 9.02 2.43 -23.42
CA HIS A 156 7.84 1.90 -24.09
C HIS A 156 6.62 1.80 -23.17
N GLY A 157 6.82 1.44 -21.90
CA GLY A 157 5.75 1.23 -20.93
C GLY A 157 6.25 1.32 -19.49
N SER A 158 5.42 0.89 -18.54
CA SER A 158 5.77 0.94 -17.11
C SER A 158 5.33 -0.29 -16.33
N VAL A 159 6.07 -0.64 -15.27
CA VAL A 159 5.60 -1.52 -14.21
C VAL A 159 5.54 -0.72 -12.92
N THR A 160 4.32 -0.37 -12.48
CA THR A 160 4.07 0.18 -11.15
C THR A 160 3.92 -1.00 -10.18
N GLY A 161 4.84 -1.13 -9.22
CA GLY A 161 4.88 -2.24 -8.28
C GLY A 161 4.28 -1.87 -6.93
N LEU A 162 3.23 -2.57 -6.48
CA LEU A 162 2.71 -2.49 -5.12
C LEU A 162 3.04 -3.77 -4.35
N TYR A 163 3.83 -3.63 -3.30
CA TYR A 163 4.42 -4.73 -2.56
C TYR A 163 3.83 -4.79 -1.16
N ALA A 164 2.99 -5.79 -0.89
CA ALA A 164 2.45 -5.98 0.44
C ALA A 164 3.55 -6.47 1.39
N VAL A 165 3.58 -5.86 2.57
CA VAL A 165 4.48 -6.19 3.68
C VAL A 165 3.62 -6.42 4.90
N LEU A 166 3.78 -7.59 5.51
CA LEU A 166 3.07 -7.95 6.73
C LEU A 166 3.82 -7.35 7.91
N VAL A 167 3.19 -6.42 8.64
CA VAL A 167 3.73 -5.87 9.89
C VAL A 167 3.06 -6.56 11.08
N GLU A 168 3.87 -7.21 11.94
CA GLU A 168 3.35 -7.78 13.18
C GLU A 168 3.19 -6.68 14.23
N ALA A 169 2.01 -6.61 14.87
CA ALA A 169 1.70 -5.66 15.94
C ALA A 169 2.01 -4.19 15.61
N ASP A 170 1.88 -3.80 14.33
CA ASP A 170 2.19 -2.45 13.84
C ASP A 170 3.67 -2.04 14.06
N ASP A 171 4.59 -3.00 14.22
CA ASP A 171 6.04 -2.75 14.32
C ASP A 171 6.70 -2.64 12.94
N PHE A 172 6.89 -1.41 12.49
CA PHE A 172 7.60 -1.09 11.24
C PHE A 172 9.12 -1.29 11.32
N ASN A 173 9.67 -1.61 12.50
CA ASN A 173 11.11 -1.79 12.71
C ASN A 173 11.56 -3.26 12.63
N GLU A 174 10.67 -4.16 12.22
CA GLU A 174 11.08 -5.51 11.84
C GLU A 174 12.02 -5.47 10.60
N PRO A 175 12.92 -6.45 10.42
CA PRO A 175 13.97 -6.37 9.40
C PRO A 175 13.47 -6.26 7.97
N ILE A 176 12.35 -6.95 7.65
CA ILE A 176 11.82 -6.98 6.29
C ILE A 176 11.13 -5.66 5.99
N SER A 177 10.27 -5.19 6.89
CA SER A 177 9.64 -3.87 6.79
C SER A 177 10.66 -2.76 6.61
N ASP A 178 11.73 -2.73 7.41
CA ASP A 178 12.76 -1.71 7.29
C ASP A 178 13.55 -1.81 5.97
N ALA A 179 13.98 -3.02 5.59
CA ALA A 179 14.71 -3.24 4.35
C ALA A 179 13.85 -2.86 3.12
N VAL A 180 12.59 -3.28 3.07
CA VAL A 180 11.68 -2.96 1.97
C VAL A 180 11.41 -1.46 1.91
N ARG A 181 11.15 -0.79 3.05
CA ARG A 181 10.97 0.66 3.12
C ARG A 181 12.20 1.45 2.64
N SER A 182 13.40 0.89 2.82
CA SER A 182 14.64 1.51 2.34
C SER A 182 14.81 1.42 0.81
N ILE A 183 14.33 0.33 0.20
CA ILE A 183 14.44 0.05 -1.24
C ILE A 183 13.34 0.75 -2.05
N LEU A 184 12.12 0.82 -1.52
CA LEU A 184 10.95 1.33 -2.24
C LEU A 184 10.88 2.87 -2.28
N ASP A 185 10.06 3.39 -3.19
CA ASP A 185 9.85 4.82 -3.44
C ASP A 185 8.78 5.44 -2.53
N GLY A 186 8.33 4.70 -1.52
CA GLY A 186 7.27 5.10 -0.62
C GLY A 186 6.51 3.90 -0.04
N HIS A 187 5.55 4.20 0.82
CA HIS A 187 4.66 3.20 1.40
C HIS A 187 3.31 3.79 1.79
N VAL A 188 2.31 2.93 1.82
CA VAL A 188 0.99 3.16 2.39
C VAL A 188 0.85 2.25 3.60
N SER A 189 0.52 2.81 4.75
CA SER A 189 0.33 2.11 6.01
C SER A 189 -1.16 1.89 6.28
N LEU A 190 -1.57 0.64 6.52
CA LEU A 190 -2.91 0.29 6.95
C LEU A 190 -2.96 0.15 8.48
N SER A 191 -3.70 1.04 9.12
CA SER A 191 -3.77 1.17 10.57
C SER A 191 -4.89 0.35 11.19
N ARG A 192 -4.55 -0.43 12.22
CA ARG A 192 -5.54 -1.12 13.06
C ARG A 192 -6.48 -0.15 13.77
N ARG A 193 -5.99 1.03 14.17
CA ARG A 193 -6.82 2.06 14.82
C ARG A 193 -7.94 2.52 13.89
N LEU A 194 -7.61 2.86 12.64
CA LEU A 194 -8.61 3.26 11.65
C LEU A 194 -9.61 2.13 11.33
N ALA A 195 -9.12 0.89 11.19
CA ALA A 195 -9.99 -0.27 11.01
C ALA A 195 -10.97 -0.47 12.18
N SER A 196 -10.52 -0.23 13.43
CA SER A 196 -11.38 -0.31 14.62
C SER A 196 -12.44 0.79 14.70
N LEU A 197 -12.19 1.93 14.05
CA LEU A 197 -13.14 3.03 13.87
C LEU A 197 -14.06 2.82 12.67
N ASN A 198 -14.01 1.65 12.02
CA ASN A 198 -14.77 1.32 10.81
C ASN A 198 -14.47 2.26 9.62
N GLN A 199 -13.26 2.85 9.58
CA GLN A 199 -12.78 3.62 8.45
C GLN A 199 -12.04 2.70 7.48
N TYR A 200 -12.58 2.55 6.26
CA TYR A 200 -11.99 1.78 5.18
C TYR A 200 -11.91 2.57 3.87
N PRO A 201 -10.85 2.41 3.05
CA PRO A 201 -9.59 1.73 3.37
C PRO A 201 -8.90 2.33 4.60
N ALA A 202 -8.33 1.47 5.45
CA ALA A 202 -7.76 1.87 6.74
C ALA A 202 -6.38 2.56 6.59
N VAL A 203 -6.22 3.42 5.60
CA VAL A 203 -4.96 4.07 5.26
C VAL A 203 -4.68 5.21 6.23
N ASP A 204 -3.56 5.14 6.95
CA ASP A 204 -3.09 6.23 7.78
C ASP A 204 -2.29 7.22 6.94
N CYS A 205 -2.84 8.41 6.69
CA CYS A 205 -2.18 9.43 5.88
C CYS A 205 -0.93 10.03 6.55
N LEU A 206 -0.79 9.93 7.88
CA LEU A 206 0.41 10.42 8.57
C LEU A 206 1.57 9.44 8.45
N ASP A 207 1.27 8.13 8.48
CA ASP A 207 2.24 7.05 8.33
C ASP A 207 2.40 6.57 6.88
N SER A 208 1.85 7.31 5.92
CA SER A 208 1.95 7.00 4.48
C SER A 208 2.67 8.12 3.72
N ILE A 209 3.52 7.72 2.78
CA ILE A 209 4.32 8.65 1.98
C ILE A 209 4.58 8.09 0.58
N SER A 210 4.42 8.93 -0.44
CA SER A 210 4.94 8.71 -1.78
C SER A 210 6.08 9.69 -2.03
N ARG A 211 7.30 9.20 -2.30
CA ARG A 211 8.45 10.07 -2.57
C ARG A 211 8.36 10.78 -3.92
N LEU A 212 7.58 10.22 -4.86
CA LEU A 212 7.34 10.82 -6.18
C LEU A 212 6.15 11.78 -6.21
N MET A 213 5.40 11.95 -5.12
CA MET A 213 4.19 12.80 -5.11
C MET A 213 4.49 14.22 -5.63
N LYS A 214 5.64 14.81 -5.27
CA LYS A 214 6.04 16.14 -5.73
C LYS A 214 6.35 16.22 -7.23
N ASP A 215 6.63 15.09 -7.86
CA ASP A 215 6.98 14.99 -9.27
C ASP A 215 5.75 14.65 -10.14
N VAL A 216 4.70 14.08 -9.54
CA VAL A 216 3.52 13.58 -10.28
C VAL A 216 2.23 14.33 -9.97
N ALA A 217 2.16 15.03 -8.84
CA ALA A 217 1.03 15.87 -8.45
C ALA A 217 1.33 17.36 -8.74
N THR A 218 0.28 18.18 -8.84
CA THR A 218 0.44 19.62 -9.01
C THR A 218 0.94 20.28 -7.72
N PRO A 219 1.60 21.46 -7.80
CA PRO A 219 2.01 22.19 -6.60
C PRO A 219 0.85 22.50 -5.64
N GLU A 220 -0.34 22.76 -6.18
CA GLU A 220 -1.56 23.01 -5.41
C GLU A 220 -1.98 21.76 -4.63
N GLU A 221 -2.06 20.60 -5.29
CA GLU A 221 -2.39 19.31 -4.65
C GLU A 221 -1.41 18.97 -3.51
N VAL A 222 -0.12 19.18 -3.74
CA VAL A 222 0.92 18.95 -2.71
C VAL A 222 0.73 19.88 -1.51
N GLU A 223 0.41 21.16 -1.75
CA GLU A 223 0.12 22.12 -0.67
C GLU A 223 -1.14 21.72 0.12
N MET A 224 -2.21 21.33 -0.58
CA MET A 224 -3.46 20.90 0.04
C MET A 224 -3.26 19.64 0.89
N ALA A 225 -2.56 18.63 0.38
CA ALA A 225 -2.22 17.44 1.14
C ALA A 225 -1.37 17.78 2.38
N GLY A 226 -0.48 18.78 2.29
CA GLY A 226 0.27 19.31 3.44
C GLY A 226 -0.64 19.88 4.53
N LYS A 227 -1.61 20.72 4.16
CA LYS A 227 -2.60 21.30 5.10
C LYS A 227 -3.47 20.23 5.74
N VAL A 228 -3.93 19.24 4.96
CA VAL A 228 -4.70 18.12 5.49
C VAL A 228 -3.87 17.30 6.49
N ARG A 229 -2.60 17.01 6.20
CA ARG A 229 -1.70 16.34 7.17
C ARG A 229 -1.54 17.15 8.45
N GLU A 230 -1.36 18.47 8.36
CA GLU A 230 -1.25 19.32 9.55
C GLU A 230 -2.51 19.25 10.42
N MET A 231 -3.70 19.29 9.81
CA MET A 231 -4.97 19.19 10.53
C MET A 231 -5.14 17.80 11.18
N VAL A 232 -4.88 16.72 10.45
CA VAL A 232 -4.98 15.35 11.00
C VAL A 232 -3.96 15.12 12.12
N ALA A 233 -2.74 15.64 11.99
CA ALA A 233 -1.72 15.56 13.03
C ALA A 233 -2.12 16.35 14.28
N THR A 234 -2.59 17.59 14.09
CA THR A 234 -3.06 18.45 15.20
C THR A 234 -4.22 17.81 15.94
N TYR A 235 -5.19 17.22 15.22
CA TYR A 235 -6.29 16.50 15.84
C TYR A 235 -5.78 15.30 16.64
N ARG A 236 -4.91 14.47 16.05
CA ARG A 236 -4.38 13.25 16.70
C ARG A 236 -3.62 13.57 17.99
N GLU A 237 -2.83 14.65 18.00
CA GLU A 237 -2.09 15.09 19.20
C GLU A 237 -3.02 15.56 20.33
N ALA A 238 -4.22 16.06 20.00
CA ALA A 238 -5.20 16.58 20.95
C ALA A 238 -6.36 15.61 21.25
N GLU A 239 -6.47 14.49 20.53
CA GLU A 239 -7.61 13.57 20.51
C GLU A 239 -8.03 13.13 21.92
N ASP A 240 -7.06 12.75 22.77
CA ASP A 240 -7.33 12.33 24.15
C ASP A 240 -7.94 13.47 25.00
N LEU A 241 -7.40 14.68 24.89
CA LEU A 241 -7.89 15.85 25.64
C LEU A 241 -9.29 16.27 25.19
N ILE A 242 -9.57 16.13 23.89
CA ILE A 242 -10.88 16.39 23.31
C ILE A 242 -11.89 15.36 23.82
N ASN A 243 -11.55 14.07 23.76
CA ASN A 243 -12.44 12.97 24.14
C ASN A 243 -12.81 12.97 25.63
N ILE A 244 -11.91 13.42 26.52
CA ILE A 244 -12.22 13.57 27.95
C ILE A 244 -12.90 14.92 28.29
N GLY A 245 -13.14 15.78 27.30
CA GLY A 245 -13.75 17.10 27.48
C GLY A 245 -12.87 18.14 28.17
N ALA A 246 -11.55 17.91 28.23
CA ALA A 246 -10.59 18.82 28.86
C ALA A 246 -10.15 19.96 27.93
N TYR A 247 -10.38 19.83 26.63
CA TYR A 247 -10.08 20.89 25.66
C TYR A 247 -11.17 21.98 25.64
N ALA A 248 -10.75 23.24 25.81
CA ALA A 248 -11.63 24.40 25.74
C ALA A 248 -11.57 25.06 24.35
N LYS A 249 -12.72 25.19 23.69
CA LYS A 249 -12.83 25.88 22.38
C LYS A 249 -12.27 27.30 22.47
N GLY A 250 -11.49 27.71 21.47
CA GLY A 250 -10.83 29.03 21.39
C GLY A 250 -9.49 29.11 22.11
N SER A 251 -9.05 28.04 22.80
CA SER A 251 -7.74 28.01 23.45
C SER A 251 -6.58 27.81 22.49
N ASN A 252 -6.83 27.17 21.34
CA ASN A 252 -5.84 26.97 20.29
C ASN A 252 -6.53 26.93 18.92
N PRO A 253 -6.39 27.97 18.09
CA PRO A 253 -7.04 28.05 16.78
C PRO A 253 -6.73 26.88 15.84
N LYS A 254 -5.54 26.25 15.97
CA LYS A 254 -5.19 25.07 15.15
C LYS A 254 -6.01 23.85 15.54
N ILE A 255 -6.17 23.60 16.85
CA ILE A 255 -6.97 22.47 17.35
C ILE A 255 -8.45 22.72 17.06
N ASP A 256 -8.94 23.95 17.24
CA ASP A 256 -10.32 24.31 16.90
C ASP A 256 -10.63 23.99 15.43
N ARG A 257 -9.76 24.42 14.51
CA ARG A 257 -9.90 24.11 13.09
C ARG A 257 -9.80 22.62 12.79
N ALA A 258 -8.90 21.91 13.46
CA ALA A 258 -8.74 20.48 13.28
C ALA A 258 -10.01 19.73 13.73
N ILE A 259 -10.60 20.08 14.88
CA ILE A 259 -11.87 19.53 15.37
C ILE A 259 -13.00 19.81 14.37
N GLU A 260 -13.06 21.02 13.81
CA GLU A 260 -14.10 21.41 12.87
C GLU A 260 -14.07 20.59 11.57
N LYS A 261 -12.87 20.29 11.06
CA LYS A 261 -12.71 19.67 9.73
C LYS A 261 -12.48 18.14 9.77
N ILE A 262 -12.20 17.54 10.93
CA ILE A 262 -11.78 16.14 11.02
C ILE A 262 -12.83 15.16 10.46
N ASP A 263 -14.11 15.40 10.71
CA ASP A 263 -15.19 14.52 10.26
C ASP A 263 -15.32 14.54 8.74
N ASP A 264 -15.19 15.71 8.12
CA ASP A 264 -15.18 15.86 6.66
C ASP A 264 -13.94 15.18 6.03
N ILE A 265 -12.77 15.31 6.66
CA ILE A 265 -11.54 14.64 6.22
C ILE A 265 -11.71 13.11 6.28
N ASN A 266 -12.22 12.59 7.40
CA ASN A 266 -12.45 11.15 7.57
C ASN A 266 -13.49 10.64 6.56
N SER A 267 -14.53 11.44 6.28
CA SER A 267 -15.53 11.13 5.25
C SER A 267 -14.92 11.09 3.84
N LEU A 268 -14.02 12.03 3.51
CA LEU A 268 -13.30 12.03 2.24
C LEU A 268 -12.41 10.78 2.09
N PHE A 269 -11.72 10.39 3.17
CA PHE A 269 -10.81 9.24 3.15
C PHE A 269 -11.54 7.89 3.13
N GLY A 270 -12.74 7.82 3.70
CA GLY A 270 -13.60 6.64 3.64
C GLY A 270 -14.09 6.38 2.22
N GLN A 271 -13.97 5.14 1.74
CA GLN A 271 -14.42 4.72 0.41
C GLN A 271 -15.02 3.33 0.46
N GLY A 272 -16.23 3.18 -0.08
CA GLY A 272 -16.88 1.88 -0.23
C GLY A 272 -16.12 0.95 -1.19
N ILE A 273 -16.29 -0.36 -1.01
CA ILE A 273 -15.57 -1.38 -1.81
C ILE A 273 -15.82 -1.21 -3.32
N ASP A 274 -17.07 -0.94 -3.69
CA ASP A 274 -17.49 -0.76 -5.09
C ASP A 274 -17.58 0.72 -5.49
N GLU A 275 -17.23 1.63 -4.58
CA GLU A 275 -17.21 3.06 -4.85
C GLU A 275 -16.01 3.38 -5.74
N LYS A 276 -16.30 4.03 -6.87
CA LYS A 276 -15.28 4.62 -7.74
C LYS A 276 -15.12 6.08 -7.38
N CYS A 277 -13.90 6.57 -7.49
CA CYS A 277 -13.62 7.99 -7.32
C CYS A 277 -12.93 8.53 -8.57
N ASP A 278 -13.33 9.73 -8.97
CA ASP A 278 -12.60 10.55 -9.92
C ASP A 278 -11.56 11.40 -9.18
N HIS A 279 -10.39 11.60 -9.80
CA HIS A 279 -9.31 12.35 -9.17
C HIS A 279 -9.69 13.81 -8.94
N ASP A 280 -10.29 14.46 -9.95
CA ASP A 280 -10.61 15.89 -9.89
C ASP A 280 -11.69 16.16 -8.84
N GLU A 281 -12.67 15.25 -8.69
CA GLU A 281 -13.69 15.32 -7.63
C GLU A 281 -13.08 15.23 -6.22
N VAL A 282 -12.09 14.35 -6.02
CA VAL A 282 -11.39 14.19 -4.73
C VAL A 282 -10.61 15.45 -4.38
N ILE A 283 -9.92 16.03 -5.37
CA ILE A 283 -9.15 17.26 -5.20
C ILE A 283 -10.06 18.46 -4.92
N GLU A 284 -11.19 18.57 -5.63
CA GLU A 284 -12.16 19.63 -5.35
C GLU A 284 -12.75 19.51 -3.94
N ARG A 285 -13.15 18.29 -3.54
CA ARG A 285 -13.66 18.06 -2.19
C ARG A 285 -12.60 18.38 -1.13
N MET A 286 -11.34 18.06 -1.39
CA MET A 286 -10.23 18.43 -0.51
C MET A 286 -10.08 19.96 -0.44
N ARG A 287 -10.24 20.67 -1.55
CA ARG A 287 -10.21 22.14 -1.62
C ARG A 287 -11.34 22.78 -0.79
N GLU A 288 -12.55 22.25 -0.88
CA GLU A 288 -13.69 22.70 -0.06
C GLU A 288 -13.41 22.54 1.43
N ILE A 289 -12.86 21.39 1.85
CA ILE A 289 -12.55 21.11 3.27
C ILE A 289 -11.50 22.07 3.81
N ILE A 290 -10.44 22.35 3.04
CA ILE A 290 -9.38 23.26 3.48
C ILE A 290 -9.80 24.73 3.40
N SER A 291 -10.77 25.07 2.56
CA SER A 291 -11.31 26.43 2.48
C SER A 291 -12.05 26.79 3.77
N GLU A 292 -12.05 28.09 4.10
CA GLU A 292 -12.51 28.63 5.40
C GLU A 292 -13.82 28.03 5.88
#